data_AF-A0A1M5B649-F1
#
_entry.id   AF-A0A1M5B649-F1
#
_cell.length_a   1.000
_cell.length_b   1.000
_cell.length_c   1.000
_cell.angle_alpha   90.00
_cell.angle_beta   90.00
_cell.angle_gamma   90.00
#
_symmetry.space_group_name_H-M   'P 1'
#
loop_
_entity.id
_entity.type
_entity.pdbx_description
1 polymer ?
#
loop_
_entity_poly.entity_id
_entity_poly.type
_entity_poly.pdbx_seq_one_letter_code
_entity_poly.pdbx_strand_id
1 'polypeptide(L)'
;MYESDSFFTLTAPQQIGLVAMSAGLMLCWGYVAWRLGAKRPLILRIVIGVAVFASFVWLSPQIYYQYYRVIIDGLPAQWVIGWPPGPRHILRLLSFQADANLSAHSQGLLGWLLLGLAAVRR
;
A
#
# COMPACT_ATOMS: atom_id res chain seq x y z
N MET A 1 13.14 14.27 0.04
CA MET A 1 12.22 14.03 -1.08
C MET A 1 12.83 14.77 -2.26
N TYR A 2 13.23 14.08 -3.33
CA TYR A 2 13.81 14.76 -4.50
C TYR A 2 12.71 15.61 -5.17
N GLU A 3 13.02 16.81 -5.63
CA GLU A 3 12.04 17.73 -6.23
C GLU A 3 11.34 17.13 -7.47
N SER A 4 11.96 16.15 -8.13
CA SER A 4 11.45 15.41 -9.28
C SER A 4 10.57 14.19 -8.94
N ASP A 5 10.51 13.75 -7.67
CA ASP A 5 9.75 12.57 -7.22
C ASP A 5 8.31 12.92 -6.80
N SER A 6 7.69 13.88 -7.49
CA SER A 6 6.28 14.24 -7.29
C SER A 6 5.44 13.75 -8.45
N PHE A 7 4.20 13.35 -8.18
CA PHE A 7 3.25 13.01 -9.25
C PHE A 7 3.11 14.13 -10.30
N PHE A 8 3.21 15.38 -9.87
CA PHE A 8 3.04 16.57 -10.71
C PHE A 8 4.28 16.92 -11.54
N THR A 9 5.44 16.32 -11.26
CA THR A 9 6.67 16.48 -12.06
C THR A 9 6.85 15.39 -13.12
N LEU A 10 5.98 14.37 -13.11
CA LEU A 10 5.96 13.30 -14.11
C LEU A 10 5.26 13.74 -15.39
N THR A 11 5.73 13.20 -16.53
CA THR A 11 5.02 13.31 -17.80
C THR A 11 3.70 12.54 -17.77
N ALA A 12 2.74 12.88 -18.64
CA ALA A 12 1.42 12.21 -18.66
C ALA A 12 1.49 10.67 -18.78
N PRO A 13 2.35 10.06 -19.62
CA PRO A 13 2.51 8.60 -19.65
C PRO A 13 3.01 8.00 -18.32
N GLN A 14 3.91 8.69 -17.64
CA GLN A 14 4.44 8.27 -16.33
C GLN A 14 3.38 8.40 -15.23
N GLN A 15 2.54 9.44 -15.27
CA GLN A 15 1.39 9.55 -14.38
C GLN A 15 0.39 8.41 -14.57
N ILE A 16 0.05 8.09 -15.82
CA ILE A 16 -0.86 6.97 -16.15
C ILE A 16 -0.27 5.65 -15.64
N GLY A 17 1.02 5.41 -15.88
CA GLY A 17 1.69 4.19 -15.41
C GLY A 17 1.68 4.08 -13.89
N LEU A 18 1.89 5.18 -13.17
CA LEU A 18 1.84 5.21 -11.71
C LEU A 18 0.42 4.95 -11.16
N VAL A 19 -0.61 5.52 -11.78
CA VAL A 19 -2.01 5.23 -11.44
C VAL A 19 -2.35 3.76 -11.68
N ALA A 20 -1.96 3.22 -12.84
CA ALA A 20 -2.16 1.81 -13.18
C ALA A 20 -1.44 0.87 -12.19
N MET A 21 -0.19 1.20 -11.80
CA MET A 21 0.55 0.48 -10.77
C MET A 21 -0.19 0.51 -9.43
N SER A 22 -0.66 1.69 -9.01
CA SER A 22 -1.38 1.87 -7.74
C SER A 22 -2.67 1.04 -7.71
N ALA A 23 -3.44 1.08 -8.80
CA ALA A 23 -4.65 0.28 -8.96
C ALA A 23 -4.34 -1.23 -8.96
N GLY A 24 -3.28 -1.66 -9.67
CA GLY A 24 -2.83 -3.04 -9.70
C GLY A 24 -2.42 -3.57 -8.33
N LEU A 25 -1.68 -2.77 -7.55
CA LEU A 25 -1.31 -3.12 -6.18
C LEU A 25 -2.53 -3.23 -5.28
N MET A 26 -3.48 -2.29 -5.38
CA MET A 26 -4.74 -2.36 -4.62
C MET A 26 -5.51 -3.65 -4.92
N LEU A 27 -5.68 -4.00 -6.19
CA LEU A 27 -6.37 -5.22 -6.61
C LEU A 27 -5.63 -6.48 -6.16
N CYS A 28 -4.30 -6.50 -6.28
CA CYS A 28 -3.45 -7.61 -5.87
C CYS A 28 -3.58 -7.87 -4.37
N TRP A 29 -3.44 -6.84 -3.54
CA TRP A 29 -3.57 -6.97 -2.09
C TRP A 29 -5.00 -7.30 -1.65
N GLY A 30 -6.01 -6.73 -2.32
CA GLY A 30 -7.40 -7.09 -2.12
C GLY A 30 -7.67 -8.57 -2.39
N TYR A 31 -7.15 -9.09 -3.50
CA TYR A 31 -7.23 -10.51 -3.84
C TYR A 31 -6.55 -11.39 -2.79
N VAL A 32 -5.35 -11.02 -2.33
CA VAL A 32 -4.62 -11.76 -1.29
C VAL A 32 -5.42 -11.80 0.02
N ALA A 33 -5.93 -10.65 0.51
CA ALA A 33 -6.74 -10.58 1.71
C ALA A 33 -7.99 -11.47 1.60
N TRP A 34 -8.71 -11.37 0.47
CA TRP A 34 -9.90 -12.18 0.18
C TRP A 34 -9.59 -13.68 0.12
N ARG A 35 -8.52 -14.07 -0.57
CA ARG A 35 -8.14 -15.47 -0.81
C ARG A 35 -7.68 -16.17 0.47
N LEU A 36 -6.96 -15.46 1.34
CA LEU A 36 -6.44 -15.97 2.61
C LEU A 36 -7.53 -16.01 3.71
N GLY A 37 -8.45 -15.04 3.73
CA GLY A 37 -9.54 -14.95 4.73
C GLY A 37 -10.72 -15.90 4.48
N ALA A 38 -10.97 -16.29 3.23
CA ALA A 38 -12.17 -17.01 2.76
C ALA A 38 -12.71 -18.14 3.66
N LYS A 39 -11.85 -19.00 4.21
CA LYS A 39 -12.23 -20.20 4.98
C LYS A 39 -11.87 -20.13 6.46
N ARG A 40 -11.53 -18.94 6.97
CA ARG A 40 -11.03 -18.75 8.34
C ARG A 40 -12.13 -18.18 9.25
N PRO A 41 -12.04 -18.35 10.58
CA PRO A 41 -12.93 -17.66 11.52
C PRO A 41 -12.68 -16.14 11.49
N LEU A 42 -13.67 -15.34 11.94
CA LEU A 42 -13.65 -13.88 11.88
C LEU A 42 -12.38 -13.26 12.48
N ILE A 43 -11.95 -13.72 13.65
CA ILE A 43 -10.73 -13.21 14.31
C ILE A 43 -9.52 -13.40 13.41
N LEU A 44 -9.35 -14.59 12.83
CA LEU A 44 -8.22 -14.88 11.96
C LEU A 44 -8.31 -14.11 10.64
N ARG A 45 -9.51 -13.83 10.12
CA ARG A 45 -9.72 -12.95 8.96
C ARG A 45 -9.25 -11.53 9.24
N ILE A 46 -9.59 -10.98 10.40
CA ILE A 46 -9.15 -9.65 10.83
C ILE A 46 -7.63 -9.63 10.95
N VAL A 47 -7.02 -10.61 11.61
CA VAL A 47 -5.55 -10.72 11.74
C VAL A 47 -4.89 -10.81 10.36
N ILE A 48 -5.43 -11.60 9.44
CA ILE A 48 -4.94 -11.68 8.05
C ILE A 48 -5.09 -10.33 7.35
N GLY A 49 -6.23 -9.65 7.47
CA GLY A 49 -6.44 -8.34 6.87
C GLY A 49 -5.46 -7.28 7.38
N VAL A 50 -5.20 -7.25 8.69
CA VAL A 50 -4.18 -6.38 9.28
C VAL A 50 -2.78 -6.74 8.78
N ALA A 51 -2.43 -8.03 8.72
CA ALA A 51 -1.12 -8.46 8.24
C ALA A 51 -0.89 -8.13 6.76
N VAL A 52 -1.91 -8.32 5.92
CA VAL A 52 -1.89 -7.97 4.49
C VAL A 52 -1.82 -6.45 4.32
N PHE A 53 -2.56 -5.68 5.10
CA PHE A 53 -2.44 -4.23 5.09
C PHE A 53 -1.04 -3.75 5.54
N ALA A 54 -0.49 -4.34 6.60
CA ALA A 54 0.85 -4.00 7.07
C ALA A 54 1.93 -4.31 6.02
N SER A 55 1.80 -5.43 5.29
CA SER A 55 2.71 -5.75 4.19
C SER A 55 2.56 -4.78 3.01
N PHE A 56 1.36 -4.26 2.73
CA PHE A 56 1.15 -3.22 1.73
C PHE A 56 1.93 -1.96 2.09
N VAL A 57 1.71 -1.46 3.31
CA VAL A 57 2.36 -0.24 3.81
C VAL A 57 3.88 -0.41 3.80
N TRP A 58 4.38 -1.60 4.11
CA TRP A 58 5.81 -1.88 4.13
C TRP A 58 6.43 -2.00 2.74
N LEU A 59 5.79 -2.73 1.81
CA LEU A 59 6.39 -3.07 0.51
C LEU A 59 6.11 -2.02 -0.57
N SER A 60 5.00 -1.28 -0.48
CA SER A 60 4.63 -0.29 -1.50
C SER A 60 5.70 0.78 -1.76
N PRO A 61 6.46 1.32 -0.77
CA PRO A 61 7.54 2.27 -1.05
C PRO A 61 8.62 1.68 -1.95
N GLN A 62 8.98 0.40 -1.73
CA GLN A 62 9.96 -0.28 -2.57
C GLN A 62 9.45 -0.49 -3.99
N ILE A 63 8.17 -0.84 -4.15
CA ILE A 63 7.56 -1.07 -5.46
C ILE A 63 7.49 0.24 -6.24
N TYR A 64 7.04 1.33 -5.61
CA TYR A 64 7.03 2.65 -6.24
C TYR A 64 8.44 3.12 -6.60
N TYR A 65 9.43 2.86 -5.73
CA TYR A 65 10.82 3.18 -6.04
C TYR A 65 11.34 2.43 -7.27
N GLN A 66 11.03 1.14 -7.41
CA GLN A 66 11.40 0.40 -8.61
C GLN A 66 10.67 0.93 -9.86
N TYR A 67 9.42 1.36 -9.73
CA TYR A 67 8.73 2.06 -10.82
C TYR A 67 9.46 3.35 -11.21
N TYR A 68 9.82 4.19 -10.23
CA TYR A 68 10.56 5.43 -10.47
C TYR A 68 11.93 5.17 -11.13
N ARG A 69 12.64 4.13 -10.72
CA ARG A 69 13.92 3.73 -11.36
C ARG A 69 13.81 3.36 -12.84
N VAL A 70 12.63 2.92 -13.29
CA VAL A 70 12.38 2.62 -14.71
C VAL A 70 12.10 3.89 -15.50
N ILE A 71 11.54 4.92 -14.86
CA ILE A 71 11.08 6.13 -15.56
C ILE A 71 11.98 7.37 -15.37
N ILE A 72 12.86 7.35 -14.37
CA ILE A 72 13.82 8.42 -14.07
C ILE A 72 15.22 7.82 -14.17
N ASP A 73 15.98 8.31 -15.16
CA ASP A 73 17.35 7.89 -15.39
C ASP A 73 18.28 8.32 -14.25
N GLY A 74 19.23 7.46 -13.90
CA GLY A 74 20.26 7.76 -12.90
C GLY A 74 19.87 7.51 -11.43
N LEU A 75 18.66 7.00 -11.15
CA LEU A 75 18.28 6.60 -9.79
C LEU A 75 19.09 5.36 -9.32
N PRO A 76 19.73 5.43 -8.14
CA PRO A 76 20.59 4.36 -7.66
C PRO A 76 19.82 3.06 -7.39
N ALA A 77 20.49 1.92 -7.56
CA ALA A 77 19.95 0.63 -7.15
C ALA A 77 20.07 0.49 -5.62
N GLN A 78 19.02 0.82 -4.89
CA GLN A 78 19.00 0.72 -3.43
C GLN A 78 17.67 0.20 -2.88
N TRP A 79 17.74 -0.33 -1.67
CA TRP A 79 16.58 -0.68 -0.87
C TRP A 79 16.13 0.55 -0.09
N VAL A 80 14.87 0.97 -0.32
CA VAL A 80 14.27 2.13 0.35
C VAL A 80 13.36 1.74 1.51
N ILE A 81 13.19 0.44 1.73
CA ILE A 81 12.43 -0.11 2.86
C ILE A 81 13.39 -0.53 3.97
N GLY A 82 13.01 -0.21 5.21
CA GLY A 82 13.68 -0.66 6.42
C GLY A 82 12.87 -1.75 7.13
N TRP A 83 12.82 -1.66 8.45
CA TRP A 83 12.00 -2.55 9.27
C TRP A 83 10.50 -2.40 8.97
N PRO A 84 9.72 -3.50 9.08
CA PRO A 84 8.27 -3.44 8.95
C PRO A 84 7.64 -2.41 9.91
N PRO A 85 6.51 -1.79 9.54
CA PRO A 85 5.82 -0.84 10.39
C PRO A 85 5.36 -1.50 11.68
N GLY A 86 5.65 -0.85 12.81
CA GLY A 86 5.19 -1.32 14.11
C GLY A 86 3.66 -1.25 14.26
N PRO A 87 3.05 -2.02 15.19
CA PRO A 87 1.59 -2.05 15.37
C PRO A 87 0.98 -0.67 15.62
N ARG A 88 1.68 0.20 16.35
CA ARG A 88 1.24 1.59 16.62
C ARG A 88 1.06 2.41 15.34
N HIS A 89 1.94 2.23 14.35
CA HIS A 89 1.85 2.95 13.08
C HIS A 89 0.66 2.45 12.25
N ILE A 90 0.44 1.13 12.20
CA ILE A 90 -0.72 0.54 11.55
C ILE A 90 -2.03 1.02 12.18
N LEU A 91 -2.09 1.07 13.52
CA LEU A 91 -3.26 1.60 14.22
C LEU A 91 -3.49 3.08 13.90
N ARG A 92 -2.44 3.90 13.87
CA ARG A 92 -2.54 5.31 13.46
C ARG A 92 -3.04 5.48 12.03
N LEU A 93 -2.62 4.62 11.09
CA LEU A 93 -3.15 4.64 9.72
C LEU A 93 -4.64 4.26 9.68
N LEU A 94 -5.02 3.18 10.36
CA LEU A 94 -6.42 2.72 10.41
C LEU A 94 -7.35 3.69 11.16
N SER A 95 -6.82 4.47 12.11
CA SER A 95 -7.55 5.51 12.83
C SER A 95 -7.47 6.89 12.18
N PHE A 96 -6.83 7.01 11.01
CA PHE A 96 -6.62 8.29 10.30
C PHE A 96 -5.84 9.34 11.12
N GLN A 97 -4.93 8.88 11.98
CA GLN A 97 -4.06 9.69 12.86
C GLN A 97 -2.57 9.60 12.49
N ALA A 98 -2.23 9.08 11.30
CA ALA A 98 -0.85 8.98 10.84
C ALA A 98 -0.31 10.36 10.46
N ASP A 99 -0.48 10.79 9.21
CA ASP A 99 -0.04 12.09 8.72
C ASP A 99 -1.21 12.83 8.05
N ALA A 100 -1.20 14.15 8.10
CA ALA A 100 -2.21 15.00 7.47
C ALA A 100 -1.98 15.16 5.96
N ASN A 101 -1.87 14.04 5.24
CA ASN A 101 -1.73 14.02 3.78
C ASN A 101 -2.66 12.98 3.13
N LEU A 102 -2.93 13.16 1.83
CA LEU A 102 -3.86 12.33 1.07
C LEU A 102 -3.41 10.86 1.04
N SER A 103 -2.11 10.60 0.91
CA SER A 103 -1.56 9.24 0.86
C SER A 103 -1.88 8.46 2.13
N ALA A 104 -1.66 9.05 3.31
CA ALA A 104 -1.95 8.44 4.60
C ALA A 104 -3.44 8.14 4.77
N HIS A 105 -4.33 9.04 4.32
CA HIS A 105 -5.77 8.82 4.37
C HIS A 105 -6.20 7.72 3.38
N SER A 106 -5.67 7.71 2.17
CA SER A 106 -5.92 6.65 1.19
C SER A 106 -5.41 5.29 1.67
N GLN A 107 -4.29 5.24 2.37
CA GLN A 107 -3.81 4.02 3.04
C GLN A 107 -4.77 3.56 4.14
N GLY A 108 -5.28 4.47 4.98
CA GLY A 108 -6.32 4.15 5.97
C GLY A 108 -7.57 3.56 5.33
N LEU A 109 -8.07 4.18 4.26
CA LEU A 109 -9.23 3.69 3.50
C LEU A 109 -8.97 2.30 2.90
N LEU A 110 -7.79 2.07 2.31
CA LEU A 110 -7.38 0.77 1.81
C LEU A 110 -7.35 -0.27 2.94
N GLY A 111 -6.82 0.08 4.11
CA GLY A 111 -6.82 -0.81 5.28
C GLY A 111 -8.23 -1.27 5.66
N TRP A 112 -9.20 -0.35 5.70
CA TRP A 112 -10.60 -0.68 5.94
C TRP A 112 -11.22 -1.53 4.84
N LEU A 113 -10.91 -1.25 3.57
CA LEU A 113 -11.36 -2.08 2.44
C LEU A 113 -10.83 -3.51 2.56
N LEU A 114 -9.55 -3.69 2.89
CA LEU A 114 -8.94 -5.02 3.06
C LEU A 114 -9.55 -5.78 4.24
N LEU A 115 -9.81 -5.10 5.36
CA LEU A 115 -10.49 -5.68 6.51
C LEU A 115 -11.93 -6.08 6.16
N GLY A 116 -12.67 -5.22 5.46
CA GLY A 116 -14.01 -5.50 4.97
C GLY A 116 -14.03 -6.72 4.05
N LEU A 117 -13.16 -6.75 3.04
CA LEU A 117 -13.02 -7.87 2.10
C LEU A 117 -12.63 -9.17 2.81
N ALA A 118 -11.76 -9.11 3.81
CA ALA A 118 -11.43 -10.27 4.63
C ALA A 118 -12.61 -10.72 5.50
N ALA A 119 -13.43 -9.80 5.99
CA ALA A 119 -14.56 -10.07 6.88
C ALA A 119 -15.81 -10.61 6.16
N VAL A 120 -16.02 -10.27 4.87
CA VAL A 120 -17.17 -10.77 4.09
C VAL A 120 -17.22 -12.30 4.14
N ARG A 121 -18.34 -12.82 4.66
CA ARG A 121 -18.58 -14.26 4.79
C ARG A 121 -18.91 -14.85 3.42
N ARG A 122 -18.32 -16.00 3.14
CA ARG A 122 -18.73 -16.86 2.03
C ARG A 122 -19.85 -17.76 2.52
#